data_AF-A0A3D3V2X3-F1
#
_entry.id   AF-A0A3D3V2X3-F1
#
_cell.length_a   1.000
_cell.length_b   1.000
_cell.length_c   1.000
_cell.angle_alpha   90.00
_cell.angle_beta   90.00
_cell.angle_gamma   90.00
#
_symmetry.space_group_name_H-M   'P 1'
#
loop_
_entity.id
_entity.type
_entity.pdbx_description
1 polymer ?
#
loop_
_entity_poly.entity_id
_entity_poly.type
_entity_poly.pdbx_seq_one_letter_code
_entity_poly.pdbx_strand_id
1 'polypeptide(L)'
;MGEWSGRILKTCLVLPVLIFFVSLTLAQLPTVYEYDPQTGLWKRVDPKESEIAVQLPSVKDFLNSNVAIPITGTIVLQPPQSENISQMMTTKGSNDRRWYYYMTYPLDGLERSYEILAGQDEKIGTAKVKSQNDRLLVSFVLFDGWLADESHMLVTTEEPTNMSSHELAPGRFPYKQSYSPSVNHETYNVPVLTAQDSVIVYVLLHLSVTNGARNETAWGAEEEENEMCIEVSGGKINWYVKKPGEYVAEFFTARVIKSSHPIAVTFSGFDDLTLEGGGDDQLPVHYAFADDLFNVESWIGAAELNDVLLNLQSGERLNMLHKIGLSIQQSGTYRNSATITFTLRVVEDYIEKQ
;
A
#
# COMPACT_ATOMS: atom_id res chain seq x y z
N MET A 1 21.80 -51.08 -1.43
CA MET A 1 21.20 -50.84 -2.76
C MET A 1 19.72 -50.67 -2.52
N GLY A 2 19.26 -49.44 -2.30
CA GLY A 2 18.64 -48.60 -3.34
C GLY A 2 17.13 -48.87 -3.28
N GLU A 3 16.19 -47.93 -3.25
CA GLU A 3 16.18 -46.50 -3.53
C GLU A 3 14.83 -45.99 -3.01
N TRP A 4 14.75 -44.70 -2.69
CA TRP A 4 13.51 -44.02 -2.32
C TRP A 4 12.51 -43.95 -3.48
N SER A 5 11.22 -44.06 -3.17
CA SER A 5 10.15 -43.40 -3.93
C SER A 5 9.08 -42.93 -2.96
N GLY A 6 9.10 -41.62 -2.68
CA GLY A 6 8.17 -40.94 -1.80
C GLY A 6 6.73 -41.03 -2.30
N ARG A 7 5.82 -41.39 -1.40
CA ARG A 7 4.39 -41.09 -1.55
C ARG A 7 4.14 -39.74 -0.89
N ILE A 8 3.86 -38.75 -1.73
CA ILE A 8 3.34 -37.44 -1.30
C ILE A 8 1.91 -37.69 -0.80
N LEU A 9 1.73 -37.65 0.51
CA LEU A 9 0.42 -37.52 1.12
C LEU A 9 0.06 -36.03 1.10
N LYS A 10 -0.79 -35.63 0.15
CA LYS A 10 -1.48 -34.35 0.21
C LYS A 10 -2.54 -34.46 1.30
N THR A 11 -2.35 -33.70 2.37
CA THR A 11 -3.42 -33.41 3.33
C THR A 11 -3.40 -31.94 3.65
N CYS A 12 -4.41 -31.22 3.14
CA CYS A 12 -4.86 -29.96 3.69
C CYS A 12 -5.27 -30.22 5.14
N LEU A 13 -4.55 -29.61 6.08
CA LEU A 13 -5.04 -29.42 7.44
C LEU A 13 -5.05 -27.93 7.72
N VAL A 14 -6.22 -27.33 7.55
CA VAL A 14 -6.56 -26.03 8.11
C VAL A 14 -6.71 -26.23 9.61
N LEU A 15 -5.66 -25.89 10.36
CA LEU A 15 -5.73 -25.71 11.81
C LEU A 15 -4.87 -24.48 12.14
N PRO A 16 -5.40 -23.48 12.88
CA PRO A 16 -4.65 -22.30 13.23
C PRO A 16 -3.68 -22.68 14.35
N VAL A 17 -2.57 -23.33 13.99
CA VAL A 17 -1.43 -23.36 14.89
C VAL A 17 -0.79 -21.99 14.76
N LEU A 18 -1.19 -21.14 15.70
CA LEU A 18 -0.54 -19.89 16.03
C LEU A 18 0.88 -20.24 16.53
N ILE A 19 1.77 -20.58 15.58
CA ILE A 19 3.19 -20.65 15.84
C ILE A 19 3.62 -19.19 15.91
N PHE A 20 3.72 -18.68 17.14
CA PHE A 20 4.61 -17.55 17.41
C PHE A 20 6.01 -18.00 17.01
N PHE A 21 6.36 -17.82 15.74
CA PHE A 21 7.75 -17.53 15.42
C PHE A 21 8.00 -16.16 16.04
N VAL A 22 8.43 -16.16 17.31
CA VAL A 22 9.38 -15.14 17.73
C VAL A 22 10.60 -15.41 16.86
N SER A 23 10.59 -14.80 15.67
CA SER A 23 11.81 -14.45 14.99
C SER A 23 12.59 -13.64 16.02
N LEU A 24 13.48 -14.30 16.76
CA LEU A 24 14.68 -13.63 17.24
C LEU A 24 15.45 -13.27 15.97
N THR A 25 15.00 -12.21 15.29
CA THR A 25 15.94 -11.38 14.57
C THR A 25 16.92 -10.95 15.65
N LEU A 26 18.08 -11.59 15.69
CA LEU A 26 19.27 -10.99 16.29
C LEU A 26 19.30 -9.59 15.69
N ALA A 27 18.91 -8.59 16.48
CA ALA A 27 18.95 -7.20 16.10
C ALA A 27 20.41 -6.94 15.71
N GLN A 28 20.71 -6.94 14.41
CA GLN A 28 22.02 -6.55 13.96
C GLN A 28 22.13 -5.08 14.37
N LEU A 29 22.99 -4.80 15.35
CA LEU A 29 23.33 -3.43 15.70
C LEU A 29 23.83 -2.77 14.42
N PRO A 30 23.27 -1.62 14.02
CA PRO A 30 23.69 -0.96 12.79
C PRO A 30 25.19 -0.68 12.85
N THR A 31 25.87 -0.88 11.72
CA THR A 31 27.31 -0.66 11.64
C THR A 31 27.58 0.83 11.58
N VAL A 32 28.42 1.32 12.50
CA VAL A 32 28.84 2.71 12.60
C VAL A 32 30.18 2.92 11.91
N TYR A 33 30.28 4.01 11.15
CA TYR A 33 31.50 4.45 10.51
C TYR A 33 31.91 5.84 10.99
N GLU A 34 33.21 6.04 11.22
CA GLU A 34 33.83 7.33 11.53
C GLU A 34 34.75 7.74 10.38
N TYR A 35 34.71 9.02 10.02
CA TYR A 35 35.58 9.54 8.97
C TYR A 35 37.01 9.74 9.48
N ASP A 36 37.99 9.16 8.79
CA ASP A 36 39.40 9.41 9.06
C ASP A 36 39.96 10.47 8.10
N PRO A 37 40.24 11.70 8.57
CA PRO A 37 40.75 12.78 7.72
C PRO A 37 42.17 12.53 7.21
N GLN A 38 42.95 11.62 7.83
CA GLN A 38 44.31 11.31 7.38
C GLN A 38 44.32 10.41 6.15
N THR A 39 43.37 9.47 6.09
CA THR A 39 43.26 8.51 4.98
C THR A 39 42.20 8.92 3.97
N GLY A 40 41.29 9.81 4.34
CA GLY A 40 40.12 10.18 3.54
C GLY A 40 39.07 9.08 3.46
N LEU A 41 39.13 8.07 4.34
CA LEU A 41 38.29 6.87 4.30
C LEU A 41 37.41 6.76 5.54
N TRP A 42 36.25 6.11 5.37
CA TRP A 42 35.38 5.72 6.47
C TRP A 42 35.89 4.45 7.14
N LYS A 43 36.11 4.50 8.45
CA LYS A 43 36.54 3.36 9.26
C LYS A 43 35.38 2.87 10.10
N ARG A 44 35.21 1.55 10.15
CA ARG A 44 34.24 0.94 11.07
C ARG A 44 34.66 1.20 12.51
N VAL A 45 33.76 1.73 13.31
CA VAL A 45 34.01 2.07 14.71
C VAL A 45 33.90 0.83 15.59
N ASP A 46 34.82 0.68 16.56
CA ASP A 46 34.68 -0.33 17.61
C ASP A 46 33.47 0.05 18.49
N PRO A 47 32.52 -0.87 18.75
CA PRO A 47 31.36 -0.59 19.62
C PRO A 47 31.71 0.03 20.99
N LYS A 48 32.93 -0.19 21.50
CA LYS A 48 33.41 0.40 22.77
C LYS A 48 33.74 1.89 22.67
N GLU A 49 33.95 2.41 21.47
CA GLU A 49 34.34 3.80 21.23
C GLU A 49 33.14 4.68 20.89
N SER A 50 32.18 4.13 20.16
CA SER A 50 30.86 4.72 19.92
C SER A 50 29.88 3.62 19.57
N GLU A 51 28.65 3.73 20.05
CA GLU A 51 27.59 2.76 19.76
C GLU A 51 26.29 3.46 19.35
N ILE A 52 25.52 2.75 18.54
CA ILE A 52 24.13 3.10 18.25
C ILE A 52 23.22 2.09 18.92
N ALA A 53 22.32 2.60 19.75
CA ALA A 53 21.20 1.81 20.25
C ALA A 53 19.98 2.04 19.36
N VAL A 54 19.54 1.00 18.65
CA VAL A 54 18.25 0.98 17.93
C VAL A 54 17.24 0.22 18.77
N GLN A 55 16.08 0.83 19.03
CA GLN A 55 14.92 0.09 19.52
C GLN A 55 14.11 -0.34 18.29
N LEU A 56 14.22 -1.61 17.91
CA LEU A 56 13.47 -2.16 16.78
C LEU A 56 11.97 -2.17 17.12
N PRO A 57 11.10 -1.56 16.30
CA PRO A 57 9.71 -1.97 16.28
C PRO A 57 9.63 -3.42 15.75
N SER A 58 8.75 -4.23 16.32
CA SER A 58 8.45 -5.57 15.81
C SER A 58 7.90 -5.52 14.38
N VAL A 59 8.02 -6.63 13.63
CA VAL A 59 7.30 -6.85 12.36
C VAL A 59 5.83 -6.49 12.58
N LYS A 60 5.30 -5.60 11.74
CA LYS A 60 3.92 -5.12 11.82
C LYS A 60 3.31 -5.19 10.44
N ASP A 61 2.24 -5.98 10.34
CA ASP A 61 1.39 -6.02 9.15
C ASP A 61 0.46 -4.81 9.18
N PHE A 62 0.44 -4.04 8.08
CA PHE A 62 -0.45 -2.90 7.91
C PHE A 62 -1.48 -3.24 6.84
N LEU A 63 -2.76 -3.02 7.15
CA LEU A 63 -3.90 -3.20 6.25
C LEU A 63 -4.69 -1.88 6.24
N ASN A 64 -4.15 -0.79 5.69
CA ASN A 64 -4.86 0.50 5.57
C ASN A 64 -4.17 1.43 4.55
N SER A 65 -4.94 2.39 4.01
CA SER A 65 -4.55 3.30 2.91
C SER A 65 -3.57 4.43 3.27
N ASN A 66 -3.21 4.61 4.55
CA ASN A 66 -2.21 5.56 5.02
C ASN A 66 -1.50 5.05 6.30
N VAL A 67 -0.16 5.06 6.33
CA VAL A 67 0.64 4.69 7.51
C VAL A 67 1.74 5.73 7.76
N ALA A 68 1.78 6.28 8.97
CA ALA A 68 2.79 7.25 9.43
C ALA A 68 3.69 6.61 10.50
N ILE A 69 5.02 6.70 10.32
CA ILE A 69 6.01 6.15 11.25
C ILE A 69 6.74 7.29 11.96
N PRO A 70 6.47 7.53 13.26
CA PRO A 70 7.17 8.55 14.04
C PRO A 70 8.53 8.04 14.51
N ILE A 71 9.52 8.93 14.51
CA ILE A 71 10.88 8.63 14.94
C ILE A 71 11.15 9.32 16.28
N THR A 72 11.19 8.50 17.34
CA THR A 72 11.33 8.76 18.80
C THR A 72 10.09 9.12 19.65
N GLY A 73 9.24 8.11 19.94
CA GLY A 73 8.93 7.74 21.35
C GLY A 73 7.63 8.21 22.02
N THR A 74 6.46 7.72 21.61
CA THR A 74 5.36 7.10 22.41
C THR A 74 4.25 6.69 21.45
N ILE A 75 3.73 5.47 21.55
CA ILE A 75 2.41 5.15 20.98
C ILE A 75 1.56 4.58 22.12
N VAL A 76 0.62 5.40 22.59
CA VAL A 76 -0.52 4.96 23.39
C VAL A 76 -1.51 4.30 22.44
N LEU A 77 -1.97 3.12 22.85
CA LEU A 77 -3.05 2.36 22.25
C LEU A 77 -4.38 2.78 22.88
N GLN A 78 -5.44 2.96 22.08
CA GLN A 78 -6.79 2.37 22.19
C GLN A 78 -7.90 3.19 21.49
N PRO A 79 -9.05 2.55 21.16
CA PRO A 79 -9.79 2.72 19.92
C PRO A 79 -10.94 3.72 20.04
N PRO A 80 -11.66 4.03 18.94
CA PRO A 80 -13.10 4.09 18.99
C PRO A 80 -13.65 2.67 18.84
N GLN A 81 -14.15 2.11 19.95
CA GLN A 81 -15.36 1.29 19.86
C GLN A 81 -16.53 2.26 19.72
N SER A 82 -17.18 2.25 18.55
CA SER A 82 -18.62 2.41 18.47
C SER A 82 -19.14 1.49 17.37
N GLU A 83 -19.84 0.47 17.85
CA GLU A 83 -21.02 -0.17 17.27
C GLU A 83 -20.97 -0.64 15.81
N ASN A 84 -20.86 -1.97 15.69
CA ASN A 84 -21.48 -2.81 14.67
C ASN A 84 -21.58 -2.21 13.27
N ILE A 85 -20.52 -2.37 12.49
CA ILE A 85 -20.69 -2.60 11.06
C ILE A 85 -20.36 -4.07 10.83
N SER A 86 -21.39 -4.82 10.48
CA SER A 86 -21.32 -6.22 10.12
C SER A 86 -20.13 -6.47 9.20
N GLN A 87 -19.31 -7.46 9.54
CA GLN A 87 -18.53 -8.18 8.55
C GLN A 87 -19.51 -8.57 7.43
N MET A 88 -19.45 -7.89 6.28
CA MET A 88 -20.08 -8.42 5.08
C MET A 88 -19.17 -9.53 4.60
N MET A 89 -19.46 -10.73 5.10
CA MET A 89 -19.03 -11.96 4.46
C MET A 89 -19.41 -11.87 2.98
N THR A 90 -18.45 -12.06 2.07
CA THR A 90 -18.76 -12.77 0.84
C THR A 90 -19.18 -14.17 1.24
N THR A 91 -20.48 -14.37 1.46
CA THR A 91 -21.03 -15.70 1.57
C THR A 91 -20.85 -16.37 0.22
N LYS A 92 -19.85 -17.27 0.17
CA LYS A 92 -20.01 -18.51 -0.56
C LYS A 92 -21.22 -19.19 0.05
N GLY A 93 -22.40 -18.97 -0.54
CA GLY A 93 -23.56 -19.81 -0.29
C GLY A 93 -23.14 -21.23 -0.59
N SER A 94 -22.98 -22.04 0.45
CA SER A 94 -22.54 -23.43 0.36
C SER A 94 -23.58 -24.35 -0.30
N ASN A 95 -24.58 -23.81 -1.01
CA ASN A 95 -25.57 -24.52 -1.82
C ASN A 95 -26.38 -23.52 -2.69
N ASP A 96 -25.80 -22.89 -3.73
CA ASP A 96 -26.60 -22.58 -4.95
C ASP A 96 -25.78 -22.09 -6.16
N ARG A 97 -26.22 -22.48 -7.35
CA ARG A 97 -25.63 -22.19 -8.67
C ARG A 97 -25.87 -20.72 -9.10
N ARG A 98 -25.17 -19.75 -8.52
CA ARG A 98 -25.21 -18.36 -9.01
C ARG A 98 -24.40 -18.22 -10.30
N TRP A 99 -24.99 -17.59 -11.32
CA TRP A 99 -24.44 -17.45 -12.68
C TRP A 99 -24.06 -15.99 -13.03
N TYR A 100 -24.10 -15.08 -12.04
CA TYR A 100 -23.84 -13.66 -12.18
C TYR A 100 -22.95 -13.15 -11.03
N TYR A 101 -22.30 -12.01 -11.27
CA TYR A 101 -21.61 -11.22 -10.25
C TYR A 101 -22.21 -9.82 -10.17
N TYR A 102 -21.96 -9.13 -9.06
CA TYR A 102 -22.40 -7.76 -8.85
C TYR A 102 -21.39 -7.03 -7.96
N MET A 103 -21.26 -5.73 -8.20
CA MET A 103 -20.43 -4.82 -7.42
C MET A 103 -21.30 -4.15 -6.34
N THR A 104 -20.78 -4.06 -5.12
CA THR A 104 -21.42 -3.34 -4.02
C THR A 104 -20.73 -2.00 -3.85
N TYR A 105 -21.47 -0.90 -3.94
CA TYR A 105 -20.94 0.45 -3.94
C TYR A 105 -21.70 1.35 -2.96
N PRO A 106 -21.12 1.77 -1.83
CA PRO A 106 -21.71 2.84 -1.03
C PRO A 106 -21.68 4.15 -1.83
N LEU A 107 -22.78 4.92 -1.82
CA LEU A 107 -22.83 6.25 -2.43
C LEU A 107 -22.06 7.29 -1.57
N ASP A 108 -20.77 7.04 -1.36
CA ASP A 108 -19.85 7.85 -0.55
C ASP A 108 -19.03 8.84 -1.39
N GLY A 109 -19.18 8.81 -2.72
CA GLY A 109 -18.45 9.66 -3.66
C GLY A 109 -17.01 9.25 -3.92
N LEU A 110 -16.51 8.22 -3.24
CA LEU A 110 -15.17 7.68 -3.47
C LEU A 110 -15.19 6.82 -4.73
N GLU A 111 -14.15 6.93 -5.56
CA GLU A 111 -13.98 6.03 -6.69
C GLU A 111 -13.50 4.67 -6.19
N ARG A 112 -14.12 3.59 -6.67
CA ARG A 112 -13.74 2.20 -6.34
C ARG A 112 -13.50 1.42 -7.63
N SER A 113 -12.49 0.56 -7.61
CA SER A 113 -12.14 -0.34 -8.70
C SER A 113 -12.63 -1.76 -8.40
N TYR A 114 -13.09 -2.47 -9.42
CA TYR A 114 -13.62 -3.83 -9.33
C TYR A 114 -13.06 -4.66 -10.47
N GLU A 115 -12.85 -5.95 -10.23
CA GLU A 115 -12.38 -6.85 -11.28
C GLU A 115 -13.48 -7.15 -12.31
N ILE A 116 -13.09 -7.36 -13.56
CA ILE A 116 -13.97 -7.91 -14.60
C ILE A 116 -13.52 -9.34 -14.93
N LEU A 117 -14.37 -10.31 -14.62
CA LEU A 117 -14.09 -11.74 -14.77
C LEU A 117 -14.85 -12.33 -15.95
N ALA A 118 -14.16 -13.01 -16.87
CA ALA A 118 -14.70 -13.76 -17.99
C ALA A 118 -14.71 -15.27 -17.70
N GLY A 119 -15.73 -15.99 -18.21
CA GLY A 119 -15.80 -17.46 -18.20
C GLY A 119 -16.01 -18.13 -16.82
N GLN A 120 -15.53 -17.51 -15.73
CA GLN A 120 -15.88 -17.66 -14.30
C GLN A 120 -14.80 -17.04 -13.40
N ASP A 121 -13.54 -17.04 -13.82
CA ASP A 121 -12.38 -16.71 -12.98
C ASP A 121 -11.24 -15.98 -13.71
N GLU A 122 -11.36 -15.74 -15.01
CA GLU A 122 -10.32 -15.04 -15.76
C GLU A 122 -10.50 -13.53 -15.66
N LYS A 123 -9.57 -12.84 -14.99
CA LYS A 123 -9.53 -11.38 -14.99
C LYS A 123 -9.14 -10.86 -16.37
N ILE A 124 -10.03 -10.06 -16.97
CA ILE A 124 -9.84 -9.49 -18.32
C ILE A 124 -9.95 -7.96 -18.36
N GLY A 125 -10.24 -7.34 -17.21
CA GLY A 125 -10.50 -5.91 -17.14
C GLY A 125 -10.70 -5.42 -15.71
N THR A 126 -10.91 -4.11 -15.59
CA THR A 126 -11.30 -3.43 -14.35
C THR A 126 -12.49 -2.52 -14.63
N ALA A 127 -13.46 -2.52 -13.73
CA ALA A 127 -14.57 -1.58 -13.71
C ALA A 127 -14.33 -0.52 -12.62
N LYS A 128 -14.69 0.73 -12.87
CA LYS A 128 -14.63 1.81 -11.88
C LYS A 128 -16.02 2.36 -11.61
N VAL A 129 -16.36 2.54 -10.34
CA VAL A 129 -17.64 3.11 -9.90
C VAL A 129 -17.37 4.36 -9.07
N LYS A 130 -18.06 5.45 -9.40
CA LYS A 130 -17.97 6.74 -8.70
C LYS A 130 -19.31 7.46 -8.70
N SER A 131 -19.80 7.88 -7.54
CA SER A 131 -20.96 8.77 -7.45
C SER A 131 -20.54 10.24 -7.42
N GLN A 132 -21.12 11.07 -8.30
CA GLN A 132 -20.88 12.51 -8.32
C GLN A 132 -22.13 13.23 -8.84
N ASN A 133 -22.53 14.33 -8.18
CA ASN A 133 -23.62 15.21 -8.63
C ASN A 133 -24.93 14.45 -8.95
N ASP A 134 -25.38 13.56 -8.05
CA ASP A 134 -26.59 12.74 -8.20
C ASP A 134 -26.54 11.76 -9.39
N ARG A 135 -25.33 11.43 -9.85
CA ARG A 135 -25.08 10.47 -10.92
C ARG A 135 -24.06 9.44 -10.49
N LEU A 136 -24.21 8.23 -11.02
CA LEU A 136 -23.23 7.17 -10.90
C LEU A 136 -22.51 7.03 -12.25
N LEU A 137 -21.21 7.23 -12.21
CA LEU A 137 -20.31 6.92 -13.30
C LEU A 137 -19.82 5.49 -13.10
N VAL A 138 -20.10 4.62 -14.07
CA VAL A 138 -19.61 3.25 -14.10
C VAL A 138 -18.87 3.05 -15.40
N SER A 139 -17.56 2.85 -15.32
CA SER A 139 -16.72 2.63 -16.51
C SER A 139 -16.09 1.26 -16.48
N PHE A 140 -15.69 0.76 -17.65
CA PHE A 140 -14.85 -0.42 -17.75
C PHE A 140 -13.66 -0.16 -18.66
N VAL A 141 -12.57 -0.87 -18.40
CA VAL A 141 -11.40 -0.99 -19.27
C VAL A 141 -11.02 -2.47 -19.35
N LEU A 142 -10.83 -2.98 -20.56
CA LEU A 142 -10.43 -4.35 -20.85
C LEU A 142 -8.96 -4.39 -21.31
N PHE A 143 -8.25 -5.45 -20.93
CA PHE A 143 -6.83 -5.63 -21.20
C PHE A 143 -6.58 -6.80 -22.15
N ASP A 144 -5.32 -7.05 -22.50
CA ASP A 144 -4.87 -8.28 -23.18
C ASP A 144 -5.62 -8.62 -24.48
N GLY A 145 -6.04 -7.58 -25.21
CA GLY A 145 -6.73 -7.71 -26.50
C GLY A 145 -8.22 -8.05 -26.40
N TRP A 146 -8.80 -8.07 -25.20
CA TRP A 146 -10.24 -8.21 -25.02
C TRP A 146 -10.99 -6.94 -25.42
N LEU A 147 -12.09 -7.13 -26.15
CA LEU A 147 -12.99 -6.09 -26.65
C LEU A 147 -14.43 -6.46 -26.31
N ALA A 148 -15.26 -5.47 -25.98
CA ALA A 148 -16.69 -5.61 -25.77
C ALA A 148 -17.48 -5.32 -27.04
N ASP A 149 -18.37 -6.24 -27.39
CA ASP A 149 -19.36 -6.08 -28.48
C ASP A 149 -20.69 -5.53 -27.93
N GLU A 150 -21.00 -5.84 -26.67
CA GLU A 150 -22.20 -5.40 -25.98
C GLU A 150 -21.92 -5.26 -24.48
N SER A 151 -22.57 -4.28 -23.85
CA SER A 151 -22.57 -4.13 -22.38
C SER A 151 -23.99 -3.90 -21.88
N HIS A 152 -24.27 -4.44 -20.70
CA HIS A 152 -25.55 -4.34 -19.99
C HIS A 152 -25.29 -3.94 -18.55
N MET A 153 -26.07 -3.00 -18.03
CA MET A 153 -25.93 -2.54 -16.66
C MET A 153 -27.27 -2.38 -15.95
N LEU A 154 -27.36 -2.95 -14.75
CA LEU A 154 -28.44 -2.71 -13.79
C LEU A 154 -27.85 -2.05 -12.54
N VAL A 155 -28.51 -0.99 -12.07
CA VAL A 155 -28.22 -0.35 -10.78
C VAL A 155 -29.48 -0.46 -9.92
N THR A 156 -29.35 -0.99 -8.72
CA THR A 156 -30.47 -1.23 -7.80
C THR A 156 -30.04 -1.01 -6.35
N THR A 157 -30.99 -0.70 -5.47
CA THR A 157 -30.80 -0.65 -4.01
C THR A 157 -31.23 -1.96 -3.33
N GLU A 158 -31.92 -2.83 -4.06
CA GLU A 158 -32.27 -4.17 -3.60
C GLU A 158 -31.10 -5.12 -3.86
N GLU A 159 -30.68 -5.87 -2.85
CA GLU A 159 -29.58 -6.82 -3.01
C GLU A 159 -29.93 -7.88 -4.06
N PRO A 160 -29.07 -8.13 -5.07
CA PRO A 160 -29.37 -9.06 -6.16
C PRO A 160 -29.67 -10.51 -5.73
N THR A 161 -29.36 -10.89 -4.49
CA THR A 161 -29.70 -12.19 -3.91
C THR A 161 -31.19 -12.32 -3.56
N ASN A 162 -31.90 -11.20 -3.41
CA ASN A 162 -33.35 -11.16 -3.14
C ASN A 162 -34.19 -11.02 -4.41
N MET A 163 -33.56 -10.75 -5.55
CA MET A 163 -34.21 -10.55 -6.84
C MET A 163 -34.41 -11.88 -7.59
N SER A 164 -35.41 -11.93 -8.48
CA SER A 164 -35.64 -13.13 -9.29
C SER A 164 -34.61 -13.28 -10.42
N SER A 165 -34.32 -14.51 -10.84
CA SER A 165 -33.43 -14.76 -12.00
C SER A 165 -33.94 -14.11 -13.30
N HIS A 166 -35.23 -13.79 -13.38
CA HIS A 166 -35.80 -13.09 -14.52
C HIS A 166 -35.38 -11.62 -14.56
N GLU A 167 -35.30 -10.96 -13.41
CA GLU A 167 -34.87 -9.56 -13.28
C GLU A 167 -33.36 -9.41 -13.46
N LEU A 168 -32.62 -10.46 -13.13
CA LEU A 168 -31.15 -10.49 -13.22
C LEU A 168 -30.62 -10.86 -14.62
N ALA A 169 -31.51 -11.14 -15.58
CA ALA A 169 -31.14 -11.45 -16.96
C ALA A 169 -30.57 -10.21 -17.68
N PRO A 170 -29.32 -10.25 -18.21
CA PRO A 170 -28.67 -9.06 -18.81
C PRO A 170 -29.51 -8.35 -19.87
N GLY A 171 -30.22 -9.09 -20.73
CA GLY A 171 -31.09 -8.52 -21.76
C GLY A 171 -32.30 -7.72 -21.25
N ARG A 172 -32.58 -7.74 -19.93
CA ARG A 172 -33.62 -6.96 -19.26
C ARG A 172 -33.10 -5.70 -18.59
N PHE A 173 -31.78 -5.53 -18.52
CA PHE A 173 -31.18 -4.41 -17.83
C PHE A 173 -31.57 -3.07 -18.49
N PRO A 174 -31.83 -2.02 -17.69
CA PRO A 174 -32.33 -0.74 -18.18
C PRO A 174 -31.27 0.00 -19.02
N TYR A 175 -29.99 -0.23 -18.74
CA TYR A 175 -28.88 0.38 -19.46
C TYR A 175 -28.20 -0.68 -20.31
N LYS A 176 -28.07 -0.39 -21.62
CA LYS A 176 -27.45 -1.30 -22.58
C LYS A 176 -26.83 -0.54 -23.73
N GLN A 177 -25.74 -1.08 -24.27
CA GLN A 177 -25.03 -0.50 -25.39
C GLN A 177 -24.46 -1.60 -26.27
N SER A 178 -24.53 -1.40 -27.58
CA SER A 178 -23.88 -2.26 -28.58
C SER A 178 -22.80 -1.45 -29.27
N TYR A 179 -21.67 -2.09 -29.55
CA TYR A 179 -20.47 -1.45 -30.10
C TYR A 179 -20.18 -1.95 -31.51
N SER A 180 -19.94 -1.02 -32.44
CA SER A 180 -19.42 -1.33 -33.77
C SER A 180 -18.56 -0.17 -34.26
N PRO A 181 -17.21 -0.30 -34.24
CA PRO A 181 -16.44 -1.48 -33.85
C PRO A 181 -16.50 -1.77 -32.34
N SER A 182 -16.09 -2.98 -31.94
CA SER A 182 -15.93 -3.41 -30.55
C SER A 182 -14.94 -2.50 -29.82
N VAL A 183 -15.17 -2.24 -28.53
CA VAL A 183 -14.39 -1.29 -27.72
C VAL A 183 -13.72 -1.98 -26.54
N ASN A 184 -12.56 -1.49 -26.10
CA ASN A 184 -11.94 -1.94 -24.87
C ASN A 184 -12.30 -1.07 -23.66
N HIS A 185 -13.06 0.02 -23.83
CA HIS A 185 -13.47 0.89 -22.75
C HIS A 185 -14.80 1.58 -23.05
N GLU A 186 -15.58 1.90 -22.02
CA GLU A 186 -16.76 2.76 -22.10
C GLU A 186 -17.15 3.27 -20.71
N THR A 187 -17.95 4.34 -20.64
CA THR A 187 -18.53 4.86 -19.40
C THR A 187 -20.04 5.00 -19.48
N TYR A 188 -20.74 4.33 -18.57
CA TYR A 188 -22.12 4.63 -18.23
C TYR A 188 -22.21 5.82 -17.29
N ASN A 189 -23.18 6.70 -17.56
CA ASN A 189 -23.46 7.85 -16.71
C ASN A 189 -24.96 7.88 -16.39
N VAL A 190 -25.33 7.33 -15.23
CA VAL A 190 -26.74 7.07 -14.88
C VAL A 190 -27.21 7.89 -13.68
N PRO A 191 -28.47 8.34 -13.65
CA PRO A 191 -29.01 9.05 -12.49
C PRO A 191 -29.14 8.10 -11.29
N VAL A 192 -28.88 8.60 -10.08
CA VAL A 192 -29.13 7.88 -8.83
C VAL A 192 -29.93 8.77 -7.88
N LEU A 193 -30.93 8.20 -7.20
CA LEU A 193 -31.74 8.93 -6.23
C LEU A 193 -30.96 9.08 -4.92
N THR A 194 -30.31 10.23 -4.75
CA THR A 194 -29.63 10.68 -3.53
C THR A 194 -30.66 11.22 -2.54
N ALA A 195 -31.24 10.33 -1.72
CA ALA A 195 -32.08 10.77 -0.60
C ALA A 195 -31.31 10.89 0.72
N GLN A 196 -30.08 10.36 0.85
CA GLN A 196 -29.23 10.48 2.03
C GLN A 196 -27.82 9.95 1.73
N ASP A 197 -26.80 10.56 2.34
CA ASP A 197 -25.48 9.95 2.50
C ASP A 197 -25.65 8.60 3.21
N SER A 198 -24.93 7.55 2.79
CA SER A 198 -24.93 6.14 3.28
C SER A 198 -25.85 5.10 2.59
N VAL A 199 -26.48 5.41 1.46
CA VAL A 199 -27.21 4.39 0.67
C VAL A 199 -26.24 3.46 -0.08
N ILE A 200 -26.50 2.15 -0.05
CA ILE A 200 -25.73 1.15 -0.79
C ILE A 200 -26.37 0.86 -2.16
N VAL A 201 -25.55 1.10 -3.17
CA VAL A 201 -25.56 0.66 -4.56
C VAL A 201 -25.30 -0.82 -4.82
N TYR A 202 -26.11 -1.54 -5.60
CA TYR A 202 -25.67 -2.76 -6.29
C TYR A 202 -25.63 -2.52 -7.79
N VAL A 203 -24.48 -2.80 -8.40
CA VAL A 203 -24.25 -2.60 -9.84
C VAL A 203 -23.95 -3.95 -10.49
N LEU A 204 -24.80 -4.39 -11.40
CA LEU A 204 -24.55 -5.56 -12.24
C LEU A 204 -24.07 -5.06 -13.59
N LEU A 205 -22.76 -5.18 -13.84
CA LEU A 205 -22.16 -4.88 -15.13
C LEU A 205 -21.87 -6.21 -15.84
N HIS A 206 -22.54 -6.45 -16.96
CA HIS A 206 -22.33 -7.62 -17.81
C HIS A 206 -21.79 -7.17 -19.18
N LEU A 207 -20.77 -7.87 -19.67
CA LEU A 207 -20.16 -7.63 -20.98
C LEU A 207 -20.24 -8.89 -21.83
N SER A 208 -20.54 -8.75 -23.12
CA SER A 208 -20.20 -9.76 -24.13
C SER A 208 -18.87 -9.38 -24.76
N VAL A 209 -17.87 -10.23 -24.60
CA VAL A 209 -16.49 -9.91 -24.93
C VAL A 209 -15.86 -10.91 -25.90
N THR A 210 -14.91 -10.44 -26.68
CA THR A 210 -14.10 -11.24 -27.61
C THR A 210 -12.65 -10.80 -27.56
N ASN A 211 -11.72 -11.73 -27.75
CA ASN A 211 -10.30 -11.43 -27.99
C ASN A 211 -9.84 -11.86 -29.39
N GLY A 212 -10.80 -12.08 -30.30
CA GLY A 212 -10.56 -12.59 -31.65
C GLY A 212 -10.32 -14.11 -31.74
N ALA A 213 -9.97 -14.76 -30.63
CA ALA A 213 -9.82 -16.23 -30.57
C ALA A 213 -11.03 -16.92 -29.93
N ARG A 214 -11.62 -16.31 -28.90
CA ARG A 214 -12.82 -16.80 -28.22
C ARG A 214 -13.78 -15.65 -27.89
N ASN A 215 -15.03 -16.02 -27.68
CA ASN A 215 -16.08 -15.14 -27.17
C ASN A 215 -16.48 -15.64 -25.79
N GLU A 216 -16.63 -14.73 -24.84
CA GLU A 216 -17.02 -15.02 -23.46
C GLU A 216 -18.05 -14.01 -22.97
N THR A 217 -18.72 -14.34 -21.87
CA THR A 217 -19.43 -13.35 -21.05
C THR A 217 -18.56 -12.98 -19.86
N ALA A 218 -18.60 -11.71 -19.49
CA ALA A 218 -17.84 -11.19 -18.36
C ALA A 218 -18.70 -10.34 -17.44
N TRP A 219 -18.32 -10.29 -16.17
CA TRP A 219 -19.04 -9.54 -15.14
C TRP A 219 -18.11 -8.70 -14.28
N GLY A 220 -18.58 -7.51 -13.89
CA GLY A 220 -18.01 -6.78 -12.77
C GLY A 220 -18.22 -7.56 -11.47
N ALA A 221 -17.13 -7.88 -10.78
CA ALA A 221 -17.10 -8.81 -9.66
C ALA A 221 -16.66 -8.12 -8.36
N GLU A 222 -15.60 -8.61 -7.74
CA GLU A 222 -15.13 -8.13 -6.44
C GLU A 222 -14.39 -6.80 -6.53
N GLU A 223 -14.49 -5.99 -5.47
CA GLU A 223 -13.71 -4.75 -5.33
C GLU A 223 -12.23 -5.12 -5.26
N GLU A 224 -11.38 -4.46 -6.05
CA GLU A 224 -9.94 -4.65 -5.97
C GLU A 224 -9.46 -4.23 -4.58
N GLU A 225 -8.85 -5.15 -3.84
CA GLU A 225 -8.33 -4.85 -2.52
C GLU A 225 -7.17 -3.84 -2.63
N ASN A 226 -7.39 -2.64 -2.10
CA ASN A 226 -6.33 -1.62 -1.94
C ASN A 226 -5.38 -2.03 -0.82
N GLU A 227 -4.48 -2.96 -1.12
CA GLU A 227 -3.51 -3.47 -0.15
C GLU A 227 -2.12 -2.86 -0.34
N MET A 228 -1.43 -2.67 0.79
CA MET A 228 -0.04 -2.28 0.88
C MET A 228 0.58 -2.95 2.10
N CYS A 229 1.58 -3.80 1.88
CA CYS A 229 2.36 -4.46 2.90
C CYS A 229 3.81 -3.98 2.82
N ILE A 230 4.28 -3.35 3.90
CA ILE A 230 5.64 -2.82 4.00
C ILE A 230 6.29 -3.39 5.26
N GLU A 231 7.49 -3.94 5.09
CA GLU A 231 8.38 -4.29 6.19
C GLU A 231 9.28 -3.10 6.49
N VAL A 232 9.34 -2.66 7.75
CA VAL A 232 10.17 -1.53 8.18
C VAL A 232 11.12 -1.95 9.29
N SER A 233 12.32 -1.38 9.28
CA SER A 233 13.31 -1.55 10.35
C SER A 233 13.99 -0.21 10.67
N GLY A 234 14.36 -0.02 11.93
CA GLY A 234 14.82 1.28 12.44
C GLY A 234 13.68 2.17 12.95
N GLY A 235 13.94 3.48 13.10
CA GLY A 235 12.94 4.46 13.57
C GLY A 235 13.15 4.99 14.99
N LYS A 236 14.21 4.58 15.70
CA LYS A 236 14.71 5.30 16.88
C LYS A 236 16.20 5.07 17.00
N ILE A 237 16.96 6.16 17.03
CA ILE A 237 18.42 6.10 17.06
C ILE A 237 18.91 6.93 18.23
N ASN A 238 19.67 6.30 19.11
CA ASN A 238 20.48 7.01 20.09
C ASN A 238 21.94 6.84 19.70
N TRP A 239 22.63 7.96 19.51
CA TRP A 239 24.06 7.99 19.25
C TRP A 239 24.81 8.25 20.55
N TYR A 240 25.83 7.43 20.82
CA TYR A 240 26.82 7.69 21.86
C TYR A 240 28.18 7.86 21.19
N VAL A 241 28.59 9.11 20.97
CA VAL A 241 29.71 9.47 20.10
C VAL A 241 30.68 10.42 20.80
N LYS A 242 31.96 10.34 20.45
CA LYS A 242 33.01 11.22 20.98
C LYS A 242 33.16 12.45 20.10
N LYS A 243 33.71 13.51 20.70
CA LYS A 243 34.07 14.74 20.00
C LYS A 243 35.60 14.86 19.89
N PRO A 244 36.13 15.44 18.82
CA PRO A 244 35.45 15.74 17.54
C PRO A 244 35.33 14.48 16.65
N GLY A 245 34.43 14.50 15.66
CA GLY A 245 34.31 13.40 14.70
C GLY A 245 33.11 13.55 13.74
N GLU A 246 33.19 12.90 12.59
CA GLU A 246 32.06 12.72 11.67
C GLU A 246 31.65 11.25 11.64
N TYR A 247 30.36 10.99 11.82
CA TYR A 247 29.84 9.64 11.99
C TYR A 247 28.67 9.37 11.04
N VAL A 248 28.60 8.14 10.53
CA VAL A 248 27.53 7.66 9.64
C VAL A 248 27.03 6.29 10.06
N ALA A 249 25.73 6.07 9.96
CA ALA A 249 25.12 4.75 10.10
C ALA A 249 23.82 4.61 9.31
N GLU A 250 23.42 3.35 9.09
CA GLU A 250 22.09 3.00 8.60
C GLU A 250 21.04 3.33 9.65
N PHE A 251 20.00 4.03 9.22
CA PHE A 251 19.04 4.67 10.13
C PHE A 251 17.63 4.08 10.00
N PHE A 252 17.21 3.83 8.77
CA PHE A 252 15.86 3.37 8.47
C PHE A 252 15.87 2.58 7.17
N THR A 253 15.18 1.44 7.19
CA THR A 253 14.91 0.65 5.98
C THR A 253 13.42 0.42 5.86
N ALA A 254 12.90 0.51 4.64
CA ALA A 254 11.57 0.00 4.32
C ALA A 254 11.66 -0.90 3.08
N ARG A 255 10.91 -2.00 3.08
CA ARG A 255 10.78 -2.90 1.95
C ARG A 255 9.32 -3.11 1.65
N VAL A 256 8.91 -2.85 0.41
CA VAL A 256 7.55 -3.09 -0.04
C VAL A 256 7.40 -4.57 -0.36
N ILE A 257 6.71 -5.32 0.50
CA ILE A 257 6.48 -6.74 0.32
C ILE A 257 5.44 -6.96 -0.78
N LYS A 258 4.34 -6.21 -0.73
CA LYS A 258 3.25 -6.26 -1.72
C LYS A 258 2.54 -4.92 -1.77
N SER A 259 2.14 -4.45 -2.95
CA SER A 259 1.24 -3.31 -3.08
C SER A 259 0.37 -3.44 -4.31
N SER A 260 -0.89 -3.04 -4.19
CA SER A 260 -1.85 -2.98 -5.30
C SER A 260 -1.58 -1.81 -6.25
N HIS A 261 -0.94 -0.76 -5.74
CA HIS A 261 -0.64 0.47 -6.46
C HIS A 261 0.76 1.02 -6.06
N PRO A 262 1.30 2.01 -6.80
CA PRO A 262 2.50 2.74 -6.39
C PRO A 262 2.36 3.38 -5.00
N ILE A 263 3.45 3.46 -4.25
CA ILE A 263 3.48 4.02 -2.90
C ILE A 263 4.25 5.33 -2.93
N ALA A 264 3.61 6.44 -2.54
CA ALA A 264 4.28 7.69 -2.24
C ALA A 264 4.95 7.60 -0.86
N VAL A 265 6.21 8.02 -0.75
CA VAL A 265 6.89 8.23 0.52
C VAL A 265 7.18 9.71 0.71
N THR A 266 6.72 10.26 1.82
CA THR A 266 6.92 11.68 2.17
C THR A 266 7.46 11.83 3.58
N PHE A 267 8.16 12.93 3.83
CA PHE A 267 8.86 13.20 5.08
C PHE A 267 8.31 14.48 5.71
N SER A 268 8.20 14.50 7.04
CA SER A 268 7.81 15.72 7.77
C SER A 268 8.47 15.81 9.14
N GLY A 269 8.76 17.02 9.60
CA GLY A 269 9.38 17.28 10.90
C GLY A 269 10.89 16.96 10.97
N PHE A 270 11.55 16.69 9.85
CA PHE A 270 13.00 16.56 9.82
C PHE A 270 13.65 17.94 9.94
N ASP A 271 14.63 18.05 10.82
CA ASP A 271 15.38 19.26 11.15
C ASP A 271 16.64 18.88 11.91
N ASP A 272 17.55 19.83 12.11
CA ASP A 272 18.76 19.64 12.91
C ASP A 272 18.43 19.33 14.37
N LEU A 273 19.32 18.61 15.06
CA LEU A 273 19.06 18.24 16.45
C LEU A 273 19.29 19.45 17.36
N THR A 274 18.41 19.63 18.34
CA THR A 274 18.48 20.73 19.30
C THR A 274 18.91 20.24 20.68
N LEU A 275 19.69 21.05 21.40
CA LEU A 275 20.16 20.72 22.74
C LEU A 275 18.99 20.63 23.74
N GLU A 276 18.87 19.48 24.39
CA GLU A 276 17.88 19.23 25.45
C GLU A 276 18.25 20.02 26.72
N GLY A 277 17.27 20.74 27.29
CA GLY A 277 17.46 21.53 28.51
C GLY A 277 17.65 23.04 28.29
N GLY A 278 17.61 23.50 27.03
CA GLY A 278 17.64 24.93 26.68
C GLY A 278 19.04 25.41 26.30
N GLY A 279 19.16 25.95 25.09
CA GLY A 279 20.37 26.48 24.49
C GLY A 279 20.17 26.66 22.99
N ASP A 280 20.92 27.57 22.37
CA ASP A 280 20.81 27.87 20.93
C ASP A 280 21.73 26.97 20.07
N ASP A 281 22.38 25.99 20.68
CA ASP A 281 23.32 25.11 19.99
C ASP A 281 22.57 24.01 19.25
N GLN A 282 22.86 23.87 17.96
CA GLN A 282 22.27 22.89 17.06
C GLN A 282 23.35 21.93 16.54
N LEU A 283 22.94 20.70 16.28
CA LEU A 283 23.78 19.69 15.66
C LEU A 283 23.24 19.37 14.27
N PRO A 284 23.93 19.81 13.19
CA PRO A 284 23.51 19.57 11.83
C PRO A 284 23.40 18.08 11.50
N VAL A 285 22.29 17.71 10.87
CA VAL A 285 22.00 16.33 10.48
C VAL A 285 21.83 16.22 8.98
N HIS A 286 22.39 15.17 8.41
CA HIS A 286 22.23 14.87 6.99
C HIS A 286 21.77 13.44 6.77
N TYR A 287 21.03 13.24 5.69
CA TYR A 287 20.51 11.95 5.25
C TYR A 287 20.96 11.62 3.82
N ALA A 288 20.97 10.34 3.48
CA ALA A 288 21.19 9.90 2.10
C ALA A 288 20.37 8.64 1.81
N PHE A 289 19.90 8.52 0.58
CA PHE A 289 19.28 7.29 0.05
C PHE A 289 20.35 6.49 -0.67
N ALA A 290 20.77 5.36 -0.10
CA ALA A 290 21.76 4.48 -0.72
C ALA A 290 21.70 3.10 -0.08
N ASP A 291 22.03 2.04 -0.83
CA ASP A 291 22.10 0.67 -0.29
C ASP A 291 23.24 0.53 0.73
N ASP A 292 24.33 1.27 0.54
CA ASP A 292 25.46 1.31 1.45
C ASP A 292 26.21 2.65 1.37
N LEU A 293 27.19 2.83 2.26
CA LEU A 293 27.98 4.06 2.38
C LEU A 293 28.83 4.38 1.15
N PHE A 294 29.22 3.38 0.36
CA PHE A 294 30.07 3.57 -0.83
C PHE A 294 29.26 4.07 -2.03
N ASN A 295 27.95 3.86 -2.01
CA ASN A 295 27.02 4.26 -3.07
C ASN A 295 26.29 5.58 -2.77
N VAL A 296 26.75 6.37 -1.79
CA VAL A 296 26.17 7.67 -1.49
C VAL A 296 26.56 8.69 -2.56
N GLU A 297 25.60 9.12 -3.38
CA GLU A 297 25.80 10.17 -4.39
C GLU A 297 25.77 11.58 -3.77
N SER A 298 24.83 11.82 -2.86
CA SER A 298 24.64 13.12 -2.23
C SER A 298 24.07 13.01 -0.82
N TRP A 299 24.41 13.98 0.03
CA TRP A 299 23.83 14.17 1.34
C TRP A 299 22.78 15.28 1.28
N ILE A 300 21.63 15.04 1.91
CA ILE A 300 20.48 15.95 1.99
C ILE A 300 20.42 16.49 3.41
N GLY A 301 20.27 17.81 3.58
CA GLY A 301 20.08 18.40 4.91
C GLY A 301 18.76 17.94 5.54
N ALA A 302 18.70 17.87 6.87
CA ALA A 302 17.49 17.38 7.55
C ALA A 302 16.22 18.14 7.16
N ALA A 303 16.26 19.47 7.14
CA ALA A 303 15.11 20.29 6.74
C ALA A 303 14.69 20.09 5.27
N GLU A 304 15.66 19.86 4.38
CA GLU A 304 15.43 19.66 2.94
C GLU A 304 14.74 18.32 2.66
N LEU A 305 14.89 17.33 3.56
CA LEU A 305 14.24 16.03 3.42
C LEU A 305 12.71 16.15 3.40
N ASN A 306 12.14 17.17 4.07
CA ASN A 306 10.69 17.39 4.10
C ASN A 306 10.09 17.73 2.72
N ASP A 307 10.92 18.18 1.77
CA ASP A 307 10.50 18.49 0.39
C ASP A 307 10.69 17.29 -0.56
N VAL A 308 11.18 16.15 -0.05
CA VAL A 308 11.42 14.95 -0.85
C VAL A 308 10.15 14.11 -0.97
N LEU A 309 9.88 13.68 -2.20
CA LEU A 309 8.85 12.70 -2.53
C LEU A 309 9.51 11.52 -3.26
N LEU A 310 9.36 10.31 -2.72
CA LEU A 310 9.77 9.08 -3.39
C LEU A 310 8.53 8.29 -3.84
N ASN A 311 8.70 7.48 -4.88
CA ASN A 311 7.70 6.52 -5.30
C ASN A 311 8.31 5.13 -5.25
N LEU A 312 7.64 4.20 -4.56
CA LEU A 312 8.05 2.82 -4.44
C LEU A 312 7.00 1.88 -5.04
N GLN A 313 7.45 0.75 -5.58
CA GLN A 313 6.66 -0.35 -6.10
C GLN A 313 6.86 -1.61 -5.27
N SER A 314 6.01 -2.61 -5.51
CA SER A 314 6.18 -3.94 -4.92
C SER A 314 7.57 -4.51 -5.25
N GLY A 315 8.26 -4.99 -4.22
CA GLY A 315 9.62 -5.53 -4.31
C GLY A 315 10.73 -4.52 -4.07
N GLU A 316 10.44 -3.21 -4.13
CA GLU A 316 11.47 -2.18 -3.93
C GLU A 316 11.81 -1.98 -2.45
N ARG A 317 13.04 -1.50 -2.23
CA ARG A 317 13.61 -1.20 -0.92
C ARG A 317 14.02 0.27 -0.87
N LEU A 318 13.66 0.93 0.23
CA LEU A 318 14.21 2.19 0.67
C LEU A 318 15.24 1.92 1.75
N ASN A 319 16.45 2.42 1.57
CA ASN A 319 17.47 2.47 2.63
C ASN A 319 17.90 3.92 2.85
N MET A 320 18.01 4.30 4.12
CA MET A 320 18.39 5.64 4.53
C MET A 320 19.57 5.60 5.48
N LEU A 321 20.63 6.32 5.12
CA LEU A 321 21.79 6.59 5.96
C LEU A 321 21.62 7.92 6.66
N HIS A 322 22.20 8.02 7.86
CA HIS A 322 22.17 9.20 8.71
C HIS A 322 23.60 9.59 9.09
N LYS A 323 23.95 10.86 8.89
CA LYS A 323 25.26 11.45 9.17
C LYS A 323 25.17 12.60 10.17
N ILE A 324 26.11 12.62 11.12
CA ILE A 324 26.30 13.71 12.08
C ILE A 324 27.76 14.17 12.10
N GLY A 325 27.97 15.46 12.34
CA GLY A 325 29.31 16.07 12.44
C GLY A 325 29.49 16.84 13.75
N LEU A 326 30.46 16.41 14.56
CA LEU A 326 30.74 16.95 15.88
C LEU A 326 32.10 17.65 15.91
N SER A 327 32.11 18.90 16.34
CA SER A 327 33.31 19.71 16.54
C SER A 327 33.23 20.48 17.86
N ILE A 328 32.69 21.69 17.83
CA ILE A 328 32.68 22.66 18.93
C ILE A 328 31.36 22.70 19.72
N GLN A 329 30.37 21.88 19.34
CA GLN A 329 29.06 21.86 19.99
C GLN A 329 29.18 21.55 21.49
N GLN A 330 28.24 22.03 22.30
CA GLN A 330 28.16 21.80 23.73
C GLN A 330 27.92 20.31 24.06
N SER A 331 28.46 19.85 25.18
CA SER A 331 28.20 18.47 25.64
C SER A 331 26.79 18.38 26.22
N GLY A 332 25.98 17.47 25.69
CA GLY A 332 24.60 17.28 26.12
C GLY A 332 23.85 16.31 25.20
N THR A 333 22.56 16.15 25.47
CA THR A 333 21.66 15.33 24.63
C THR A 333 21.04 16.22 23.58
N TYR A 334 21.11 15.82 22.30
CA TYR A 334 20.46 16.52 21.21
C TYR A 334 19.30 15.69 20.67
N ARG A 335 18.17 16.34 20.35
CA ARG A 335 16.95 15.63 19.90
C ARG A 335 16.23 16.35 18.77
N ASN A 336 15.57 15.53 17.95
CA ASN A 336 14.51 15.91 17.04
C ASN A 336 13.57 14.70 16.85
N SER A 337 12.33 14.94 16.44
CA SER A 337 11.32 13.94 16.11
C SER A 337 10.73 14.24 14.74
N ALA A 338 10.73 13.24 13.86
CA ALA A 338 10.24 13.36 12.49
C ALA A 338 9.31 12.18 12.12
N THR A 339 8.65 12.29 10.97
CA THR A 339 7.70 11.29 10.46
C THR A 339 7.98 10.94 9.00
N ILE A 340 7.98 9.64 8.70
CA ILE A 340 7.97 9.10 7.33
C ILE A 340 6.57 8.53 7.07
N THR A 341 5.91 8.99 6.01
CA THR A 341 4.57 8.56 5.63
C THR A 341 4.62 7.76 4.33
N PHE A 342 3.97 6.60 4.32
CA PHE A 342 3.75 5.78 3.13
C PHE A 342 2.27 5.85 2.75
N THR A 343 2.00 6.30 1.53
CA THR A 343 0.64 6.48 1.00
C THR A 343 0.49 5.69 -0.29
N LEU A 344 -0.48 4.79 -0.33
CA LEU A 344 -0.85 4.07 -1.54
C LEU A 344 -1.48 5.08 -2.53
N ARG A 345 -0.83 5.34 -3.66
CA ARG A 345 -1.38 6.19 -4.72
C ARG A 345 -2.36 5.35 -5.53
N VAL A 346 -3.62 5.31 -5.10
CA VAL A 346 -4.70 4.85 -5.98
C VAL A 346 -4.61 5.73 -7.23
N VAL A 347 -4.24 5.11 -8.35
CA VAL A 347 -3.93 5.87 -9.55
C VAL A 347 -5.25 6.44 -10.07
N GLU A 348 -5.43 7.75 -9.94
CA GLU A 348 -6.32 8.49 -10.84
C GLU A 348 -5.69 8.43 -12.23
N ASP A 349 -5.86 7.31 -12.93
CA ASP A 349 -5.34 7.18 -14.28
C ASP A 349 -6.17 8.01 -15.26
N TYR A 350 -5.51 9.10 -15.67
CA TYR A 350 -5.37 9.55 -17.06
C TYR A 350 -6.65 9.98 -17.80
N ILE A 351 -6.98 11.28 -17.68
CA ILE A 351 -7.72 11.96 -18.75
C ILE A 351 -6.72 12.25 -19.86
N GLU A 352 -6.75 11.46 -20.94
CA GLU A 352 -6.10 11.86 -22.17
C GLU A 352 -6.79 13.14 -22.67
N LYS A 353 -6.06 14.27 -22.63
CA LYS A 353 -6.55 15.54 -23.13
C LYS A 353 -6.42 15.55 -24.66
N GLN A 354 -7.60 15.67 -25.27
CA GLN A 354 -7.97 16.12 -26.62
C GLN A 354 -8.16 15.07 -27.70
#